data_AF-A0A530LFB3-F1
#
_entry.id   AF-A0A530LFB3-F1
#
_cell.length_a   1.000
_cell.length_b   1.000
_cell.length_c   1.000
_cell.angle_alpha   90.00
_cell.angle_beta   90.00
_cell.angle_gamma   90.00
#
_symmetry.space_group_name_H-M   'P 1'
#
loop_
_entity.id
_entity.type
_entity.pdbx_description
1 polymer ?
#
loop_
_entity_poly.entity_id
_entity_poly.type
_entity_poly.pdbx_seq_one_letter_code
_entity_poly.pdbx_strand_id
1 'polypeptide(L)'
;VYARPCPRRPASCTPPVGEGMVVHTQSDRLDAIRRGVMELYVSDHPAAWGEKAGTGGSEFDKVARTVGLTENRYGVDGRNHVKQENGVAPGHGSLTIDYIARDESNPYFTYDPAQCIVCSRCVRACEEVQGTFALTIEGRGFESRVSAGMHEAFVDSECVSCGACVQACPTDALREKTVLAKGLPERSTVTTCAYCGVGCSFKAEVKGDEVIRMMPYKAGKANHGHSCVKGRFAYGYATHKDRILKPMIRERVSDPWREVSWEEALTHTANEFR
;
A
#
# COMPACT_ATOMS: atom_id res chain seq x y z
N VAL A 1 17.95 -16.23 12.28
CA VAL A 1 18.02 -16.60 13.71
C VAL A 1 18.82 -17.89 13.83
N TYR A 2 19.55 -18.08 14.92
CA TYR A 2 20.13 -19.38 15.28
C TYR A 2 19.59 -19.78 16.66
N ALA A 3 18.98 -20.97 16.74
CA ALA A 3 18.45 -21.53 17.98
C ALA A 3 19.27 -22.77 18.32
N ARG A 4 19.87 -22.87 19.51
CA ARG A 4 20.53 -24.11 19.94
C ARG A 4 19.46 -25.16 20.31
N PRO A 5 19.61 -26.45 19.94
CA PRO A 5 20.74 -27.11 19.27
C PRO A 5 20.60 -27.22 17.73
N CYS A 6 19.76 -26.41 17.08
CA CYS A 6 19.50 -26.52 15.64
C CYS A 6 20.78 -26.27 14.82
N PRO A 7 21.23 -27.21 13.98
CA PRO A 7 22.44 -27.02 13.17
C PRO A 7 22.23 -26.06 11.97
N ARG A 8 20.98 -25.81 11.59
CA ARG A 8 20.60 -24.85 10.55
C ARG A 8 20.31 -23.48 11.15
N ARG A 9 20.29 -22.44 10.30
CA ARG A 9 19.84 -21.09 10.65
C ARG A 9 18.40 -20.89 10.17
N PRO A 10 17.38 -21.34 10.92
CA PRO A 10 15.99 -21.16 10.49
C PRO A 10 15.61 -19.68 10.44
N ALA A 11 14.70 -19.35 9.53
CA ALA A 11 14.02 -18.06 9.53
C ALA A 11 13.07 -18.04 10.75
N SER A 12 13.05 -16.96 11.53
CA SER A 12 12.24 -16.90 12.77
C SER A 12 10.73 -16.91 12.54
N CYS A 13 10.28 -16.73 11.30
CA CYS A 13 8.86 -16.70 10.95
C CYS A 13 8.20 -18.09 10.91
N THR A 14 8.96 -19.19 10.96
CA THR A 14 8.42 -20.55 10.81
C THR A 14 8.59 -21.50 12.00
N PRO A 15 9.71 -21.54 12.76
CA PRO A 15 9.82 -22.45 13.88
C PRO A 15 9.01 -21.93 15.07
N PRO A 16 8.17 -22.76 15.71
CA PRO A 16 7.50 -22.38 16.94
C PRO A 16 8.52 -22.22 18.08
N VAL A 17 8.18 -21.38 19.07
CA VAL A 17 8.97 -21.25 20.30
C VAL A 17 8.91 -22.55 21.10
N GLY A 18 10.00 -22.89 21.76
CA GLY A 18 10.11 -24.06 22.63
C GLY A 18 10.70 -23.69 23.99
N GLU A 19 10.37 -24.49 25.01
CA GLU A 19 10.93 -24.32 26.35
C GLU A 19 12.46 -24.46 26.34
N GLY A 20 13.15 -23.56 27.06
CA GLY A 20 14.62 -23.52 27.11
C GLY A 20 15.31 -23.09 25.80
N MET A 21 14.56 -22.65 24.78
CA MET A 21 15.15 -22.23 23.51
C MET A 21 16.00 -20.96 23.67
N VAL A 22 17.28 -21.05 23.33
CA VAL A 22 18.21 -19.90 23.30
C VAL A 22 18.35 -19.39 21.87
N VAL A 23 17.93 -18.15 21.65
CA VAL A 23 17.89 -17.50 20.33
C VAL A 23 18.98 -16.44 20.21
N HIS A 24 19.84 -16.59 19.20
CA HIS A 24 20.79 -15.55 18.80
C HIS A 24 20.26 -14.82 17.56
N THR A 25 20.06 -13.51 17.71
CA THR A 25 19.47 -12.63 16.68
C THR A 25 20.51 -11.89 15.84
N GLN A 26 21.75 -11.76 16.33
CA GLN A 26 22.86 -11.06 15.68
C GLN A 26 24.14 -11.90 15.77
N SER A 27 24.90 -11.93 14.67
CA SER A 27 26.24 -12.51 14.55
C SER A 27 26.81 -12.18 13.17
N ASP A 28 28.13 -12.12 13.05
CA ASP A 28 28.81 -11.79 11.78
C ASP A 28 28.29 -12.64 10.60
N ARG A 29 28.05 -13.93 10.85
CA ARG A 29 27.52 -14.85 9.85
C ARG A 29 26.06 -14.57 9.48
N LEU A 30 25.21 -14.17 10.43
CA LEU A 30 23.83 -13.77 10.14
C LEU A 30 23.80 -12.47 9.34
N ASP A 31 24.68 -11.53 9.67
CA ASP A 31 24.72 -10.22 9.02
C ASP A 31 25.29 -10.33 7.59
N ALA A 32 26.26 -11.21 7.36
CA ALA A 32 26.70 -11.58 6.01
C ALA A 32 25.57 -12.18 5.16
N ILE A 33 24.76 -13.10 5.73
CA ILE A 33 23.63 -13.71 5.01
C ILE A 33 22.55 -12.66 4.69
N ARG A 34 22.19 -11.82 5.66
CA ARG A 34 21.18 -10.76 5.48
C ARG A 34 21.61 -9.77 4.40
N ARG A 35 22.87 -9.34 4.41
CA ARG A 35 23.44 -8.48 3.37
C ARG A 35 23.39 -9.16 2.01
N GLY A 36 23.84 -10.41 1.91
CA GLY A 36 23.79 -11.15 0.64
C GLY A 36 22.36 -11.33 0.08
N VAL A 37 21.37 -11.60 0.94
CA VAL A 37 19.95 -11.68 0.52
C VAL A 37 19.44 -10.32 0.04
N MET A 38 19.74 -9.24 0.77
CA MET A 38 19.34 -7.90 0.35
C MET A 38 20.07 -7.45 -0.91
N GLU A 39 21.32 -7.84 -1.10
CA GLU A 39 22.09 -7.60 -2.33
C GLU A 39 21.42 -8.24 -3.54
N LEU A 40 20.97 -9.49 -3.42
CA LEU A 40 20.21 -10.18 -4.48
C LEU A 40 18.86 -9.51 -4.78
N TYR A 41 18.17 -8.97 -3.76
CA TYR A 41 16.95 -8.21 -4.01
C TYR A 41 17.23 -6.90 -4.74
N VAL A 42 18.25 -6.15 -4.31
CA VAL A 42 18.59 -4.85 -4.91
C VAL A 42 19.15 -4.99 -6.33
N SER A 43 19.75 -6.13 -6.70
CA SER A 43 20.18 -6.38 -8.08
C SER A 43 19.04 -6.44 -9.10
N ASP A 44 17.81 -6.66 -8.65
CA ASP A 44 16.62 -6.77 -9.49
C ASP A 44 15.49 -5.85 -8.97
N HIS A 45 15.84 -4.72 -8.35
CA HIS A 45 14.88 -3.72 -7.88
C HIS A 45 15.31 -2.33 -8.35
N PRO A 46 14.39 -1.45 -8.83
CA PRO A 46 14.71 -0.16 -9.44
C PRO A 46 15.26 0.85 -8.43
N ALA A 47 15.29 0.51 -7.15
CA ALA A 47 15.98 1.28 -6.10
C ALA A 47 17.51 1.19 -6.20
N ALA A 48 18.03 1.07 -7.43
CA ALA A 48 19.44 1.23 -7.72
C ALA A 48 19.82 2.69 -7.44
N TRP A 49 20.46 2.90 -6.30
CA TRP A 49 21.42 3.97 -6.01
C TRP A 49 21.46 5.13 -7.04
N GLY A 50 20.49 6.04 -6.98
CA GLY A 50 20.56 7.30 -7.74
C GLY A 50 19.27 7.79 -8.37
N GLU A 51 18.36 6.90 -8.74
CA GLU A 51 17.03 7.27 -9.24
C GLU A 51 15.98 7.08 -8.14
N LYS A 52 15.17 8.10 -7.85
CA LYS A 52 14.13 8.00 -6.81
C LYS A 52 12.97 7.12 -7.30
N ALA A 53 13.16 5.80 -7.29
CA ALA A 53 12.07 4.84 -7.35
C ALA A 53 11.45 4.67 -5.94
N GLY A 54 10.12 4.63 -5.84
CA GLY A 54 9.41 4.48 -4.56
C GLY A 54 9.28 5.75 -3.72
N THR A 55 9.01 5.62 -2.41
CA THR A 55 8.90 6.74 -1.46
C THR A 55 10.18 6.99 -0.64
N GLY A 56 11.13 6.05 -0.65
CA GLY A 56 12.28 6.04 0.28
C GLY A 56 11.92 5.72 1.74
N GLY A 57 10.63 5.47 2.01
CA GLY A 57 10.07 5.19 3.34
C GLY A 57 9.50 3.78 3.48
N SER A 58 9.66 2.92 2.47
CA SER A 58 9.11 1.57 2.43
C SER A 58 9.75 0.67 3.48
N GLU A 59 9.14 -0.50 3.74
CA GLU A 59 9.74 -1.51 4.64
C GLU A 59 11.04 -2.05 4.04
N PHE A 60 11.07 -2.24 2.72
CA PHE A 60 12.26 -2.64 1.98
C PHE A 60 13.42 -1.66 2.18
N ASP A 61 13.17 -0.34 2.03
CA ASP A 61 14.19 0.70 2.24
C ASP A 61 14.72 0.72 3.68
N LYS A 62 13.85 0.47 4.65
CA LYS A 62 14.23 0.40 6.07
C LYS A 62 15.09 -0.82 6.33
N VAL A 63 14.75 -1.97 5.77
CA VAL A 63 15.52 -3.21 5.94
C VAL A 63 16.88 -3.08 5.25
N ALA A 64 16.93 -2.56 4.02
CA ALA A 64 18.18 -2.31 3.29
C ALA A 64 19.16 -1.44 4.09
N ARG A 65 18.67 -0.34 4.69
CA ARG A 65 19.45 0.51 5.60
C ARG A 65 19.88 -0.21 6.87
N THR A 66 18.97 -0.99 7.47
CA THR A 66 19.21 -1.71 8.73
C THR A 66 20.31 -2.77 8.58
N VAL A 67 20.36 -3.46 7.44
CA VAL A 67 21.41 -4.47 7.19
C VAL A 67 22.75 -3.84 6.78
N GLY A 68 22.79 -2.54 6.52
CA GLY A 68 23.99 -1.82 6.10
C GLY A 68 24.50 -2.26 4.73
N LEU A 69 23.60 -2.46 3.76
CA LEU A 69 24.01 -2.75 2.38
C LEU A 69 24.61 -1.48 1.76
N THR A 70 25.89 -1.52 1.42
CA THR A 70 26.64 -0.38 0.85
C THR A 70 27.06 -0.58 -0.59
N GLU A 71 26.99 -1.82 -1.08
CA GLU A 71 27.43 -2.22 -2.41
C GLU A 71 26.48 -3.26 -3.01
N ASN A 72 26.42 -3.34 -4.33
CA ASN A 72 25.78 -4.41 -5.08
C ASN A 72 26.80 -4.95 -6.11
N ARG A 73 27.37 -6.12 -5.84
CA ARG A 73 28.42 -6.75 -6.67
C ARG A 73 27.87 -7.41 -7.94
N TYR A 74 26.57 -7.69 -7.99
CA TYR A 74 25.92 -8.26 -9.17
C TYR A 74 25.65 -7.20 -10.26
N GLY A 75 25.72 -5.92 -9.89
CA GLY A 75 25.32 -4.82 -10.78
C GLY A 75 23.83 -4.84 -11.09
N VAL A 76 23.45 -4.11 -12.14
CA VAL A 76 22.08 -4.06 -12.69
C VAL A 76 22.07 -4.42 -14.18
N ASP A 77 23.18 -5.01 -14.66
CA ASP A 77 23.36 -5.45 -16.03
C ASP A 77 22.86 -6.89 -16.17
N GLY A 78 22.32 -7.23 -17.34
CA GLY A 78 21.68 -8.53 -17.60
C GLY A 78 20.15 -8.48 -17.54
N ARG A 79 19.53 -9.66 -17.61
CA ARG A 79 18.06 -9.78 -17.67
C ARG A 79 17.45 -9.54 -16.29
N ASN A 80 16.70 -8.45 -16.17
CA ASN A 80 15.99 -8.03 -14.97
C ASN A 80 14.58 -7.52 -15.35
N HIS A 81 13.75 -7.25 -14.34
CA HIS A 81 12.38 -6.76 -14.57
C HIS A 81 12.21 -5.25 -14.34
N VAL A 82 13.32 -4.52 -14.28
CA VAL A 82 13.36 -3.11 -13.87
C VAL A 82 13.62 -2.15 -15.03
N LYS A 83 14.26 -2.60 -16.11
CA LYS A 83 14.61 -1.77 -17.26
C LYS A 83 13.81 -2.11 -18.52
N GLN A 84 13.43 -1.06 -19.22
CA GLN A 84 12.89 -1.10 -20.56
C GLN A 84 13.98 -0.59 -21.52
N GLU A 85 14.69 -1.49 -22.21
CA GLU A 85 15.47 -1.03 -23.38
C GLU A 85 14.47 -0.75 -24.52
N ASN A 86 14.41 0.49 -25.00
CA ASN A 86 13.66 0.90 -26.20
C ASN A 86 12.13 0.69 -26.19
N GLY A 87 11.47 0.81 -25.03
CA GLY A 87 10.00 0.74 -25.00
C GLY A 87 9.43 -0.69 -25.10
N VAL A 88 10.28 -1.71 -25.23
CA VAL A 88 9.87 -3.11 -25.36
C VAL A 88 10.56 -3.92 -24.28
N ALA A 89 9.78 -4.70 -23.56
CA ALA A 89 10.26 -5.61 -22.53
C ALA A 89 11.35 -6.55 -23.13
N PRO A 90 12.51 -6.78 -22.47
CA PRO A 90 13.59 -7.57 -23.05
C PRO A 90 13.19 -9.05 -23.20
N GLY A 91 12.54 -9.37 -24.32
CA GLY A 91 12.04 -10.71 -24.66
C GLY A 91 10.86 -10.76 -25.65
N HIS A 92 10.49 -9.65 -26.32
CA HIS A 92 9.32 -9.60 -27.22
C HIS A 92 8.01 -10.08 -26.54
N GLY A 93 7.91 -10.01 -25.20
CA GLY A 93 6.74 -10.49 -24.45
C GLY A 93 6.60 -12.03 -24.44
N SER A 94 7.68 -12.76 -24.73
CA SER A 94 7.66 -14.23 -24.79
C SER A 94 7.73 -14.91 -23.43
N LEU A 95 8.14 -14.20 -22.37
CA LEU A 95 8.30 -14.73 -21.00
C LEU A 95 7.84 -13.70 -19.96
N THR A 96 7.28 -14.16 -18.84
CA THR A 96 6.75 -13.30 -17.74
C THR A 96 7.84 -12.55 -16.96
N ILE A 97 9.11 -12.72 -17.34
CA ILE A 97 10.26 -12.04 -16.75
C ILE A 97 10.48 -10.63 -17.28
N ASP A 98 9.93 -10.33 -18.47
CA ASP A 98 10.17 -9.06 -19.12
C ASP A 98 9.48 -7.90 -18.35
N TYR A 99 9.95 -6.66 -18.56
CA TYR A 99 9.34 -5.45 -17.97
C TYR A 99 7.83 -5.39 -18.24
N ILE A 100 7.04 -5.23 -17.18
CA ILE A 100 5.59 -5.04 -17.24
C ILE A 100 5.31 -3.57 -16.90
N ALA A 101 4.52 -2.91 -17.75
CA ALA A 101 4.13 -1.53 -17.51
C ALA A 101 3.34 -1.41 -16.20
N ARG A 102 3.52 -0.29 -15.50
CA ARG A 102 2.74 0.04 -14.30
C ARG A 102 1.24 0.04 -14.64
N ASP A 103 0.46 -0.71 -13.88
CA ASP A 103 -0.99 -0.69 -13.96
C ASP A 103 -1.54 0.50 -13.15
N GLU A 104 -2.24 1.39 -13.86
CA GLU A 104 -2.90 2.57 -13.30
C GLU A 104 -4.42 2.54 -13.45
N SER A 105 -4.99 1.40 -13.87
CA SER A 105 -6.41 1.22 -14.14
C SER A 105 -7.30 1.55 -12.93
N ASN A 106 -6.86 1.19 -11.72
CA ASN A 106 -7.57 1.50 -10.49
C ASN A 106 -7.43 2.99 -10.12
N PRO A 107 -8.52 3.70 -9.76
CA PRO A 107 -8.45 5.13 -9.46
C PRO A 107 -7.75 5.45 -8.13
N TYR A 108 -7.53 4.47 -7.24
CA TYR A 108 -7.06 4.72 -5.88
C TYR A 108 -5.60 4.33 -5.63
N PHE A 109 -5.11 3.29 -6.30
CA PHE A 109 -3.75 2.79 -6.15
C PHE A 109 -3.17 2.38 -7.51
N THR A 110 -1.85 2.23 -7.57
CA THR A 110 -1.13 1.72 -8.74
C THR A 110 -0.42 0.42 -8.39
N TYR A 111 -0.20 -0.42 -9.40
CA TYR A 111 0.69 -1.58 -9.30
C TYR A 111 1.89 -1.42 -10.24
N ASP A 112 3.07 -1.25 -9.67
CA ASP A 112 4.35 -1.20 -10.36
C ASP A 112 5.14 -2.49 -10.11
N PRO A 113 5.07 -3.48 -11.02
CA PRO A 113 5.71 -4.77 -10.85
C PRO A 113 7.24 -4.67 -10.85
N ALA A 114 7.85 -3.60 -11.38
CA ALA A 114 9.29 -3.39 -11.33
C ALA A 114 9.80 -3.32 -9.88
N GLN A 115 8.96 -2.91 -8.92
CA GLN A 115 9.31 -2.84 -7.49
C GLN A 115 8.93 -4.12 -6.72
N CYS A 116 8.52 -5.20 -7.39
CA CYS A 116 7.97 -6.38 -6.73
C CYS A 116 9.06 -7.40 -6.37
N ILE A 117 9.18 -7.74 -5.08
CA ILE A 117 10.11 -8.79 -4.60
C ILE A 117 9.46 -10.19 -4.47
N VAL A 118 8.27 -10.37 -5.02
CA VAL A 118 7.50 -11.65 -5.02
C VAL A 118 7.34 -12.26 -3.61
N CYS A 119 7.21 -11.42 -2.58
CA CYS A 119 7.04 -11.89 -1.20
C CYS A 119 5.66 -12.51 -0.90
N SER A 120 4.73 -12.45 -1.86
CA SER A 120 3.35 -12.97 -1.78
C SER A 120 2.48 -12.41 -0.64
N ARG A 121 2.91 -11.33 0.05
CA ARG A 121 2.12 -10.65 1.09
C ARG A 121 0.80 -10.11 0.56
N CYS A 122 0.77 -9.62 -0.68
CA CYS A 122 -0.45 -9.13 -1.34
C CYS A 122 -1.45 -10.26 -1.63
N VAL A 123 -0.97 -11.39 -2.18
CA VAL A 123 -1.77 -12.59 -2.44
C VAL A 123 -2.38 -13.12 -1.15
N ARG A 124 -1.53 -13.33 -0.13
CA ARG A 124 -1.95 -13.79 1.20
C ARG A 124 -2.96 -12.85 1.86
N ALA A 125 -2.77 -11.53 1.76
CA ALA A 125 -3.75 -10.59 2.29
C ALA A 125 -5.09 -10.65 1.52
N CYS A 126 -5.05 -10.90 0.21
CA CYS A 126 -6.25 -11.03 -0.60
C CYS A 126 -7.05 -12.30 -0.27
N GLU A 127 -6.37 -13.43 -0.04
CA GLU A 127 -7.01 -14.73 0.24
C GLU A 127 -7.33 -14.93 1.74
N GLU A 128 -6.40 -14.60 2.66
CA GLU A 128 -6.56 -14.90 4.09
C GLU A 128 -7.40 -13.84 4.82
N VAL A 129 -7.36 -12.57 4.36
CA VAL A 129 -8.02 -11.46 5.05
C VAL A 129 -9.28 -11.01 4.32
N GLN A 130 -9.18 -10.73 3.02
CA GLN A 130 -10.35 -10.31 2.24
C GLN A 130 -11.20 -11.50 1.77
N GLY A 131 -10.58 -12.61 1.39
CA GLY A 131 -11.27 -13.83 0.95
C GLY A 131 -11.78 -13.82 -0.50
N THR A 132 -11.28 -12.91 -1.35
CA THR A 132 -11.77 -12.79 -2.75
C THR A 132 -10.87 -13.46 -3.79
N PHE A 133 -9.65 -13.85 -3.42
CA PHE A 133 -8.72 -14.58 -4.29
C PHE A 133 -8.45 -13.91 -5.66
N ALA A 134 -8.48 -12.57 -5.71
CA ALA A 134 -8.29 -11.81 -6.96
C ALA A 134 -6.82 -11.70 -7.38
N LEU A 135 -5.88 -12.16 -6.56
CA LEU A 135 -4.44 -12.10 -6.82
C LEU A 135 -3.83 -13.49 -6.78
N THR A 136 -2.90 -13.74 -7.70
CA THR A 136 -2.11 -14.98 -7.74
C THR A 136 -0.64 -14.69 -8.05
N ILE A 137 0.20 -15.72 -7.97
CA ILE A 137 1.54 -15.73 -8.53
C ILE A 137 1.52 -16.54 -9.82
N GLU A 138 1.86 -15.89 -10.92
CA GLU A 138 1.99 -16.51 -12.23
C GLU A 138 3.45 -16.74 -12.58
N GLY A 139 3.73 -17.80 -13.33
CA GLY A 139 5.09 -18.19 -13.71
C GLY A 139 5.78 -19.03 -12.63
N ARG A 140 7.08 -19.27 -12.81
CA ARG A 140 7.87 -20.11 -11.88
C ARG A 140 9.31 -19.62 -11.77
N GLY A 141 9.85 -19.66 -10.55
CA GLY A 141 11.23 -19.25 -10.30
C GLY A 141 11.38 -17.75 -10.52
N PHE A 142 12.38 -17.34 -11.30
CA PHE A 142 12.65 -15.92 -11.56
C PHE A 142 11.58 -15.24 -12.42
N GLU A 143 10.81 -16.03 -13.16
CA GLU A 143 9.69 -15.59 -13.99
C GLU A 143 8.41 -15.32 -13.17
N SER A 144 8.43 -15.53 -11.86
CA SER A 144 7.25 -15.37 -11.01
C SER A 144 6.81 -13.90 -10.91
N ARG A 145 5.54 -13.61 -11.19
CA ARG A 145 4.95 -12.26 -11.08
C ARG A 145 3.64 -12.31 -10.32
N VAL A 146 3.37 -11.26 -9.54
CA VAL A 146 2.02 -11.05 -8.99
C VAL A 146 1.13 -10.61 -10.14
N SER A 147 0.01 -11.31 -10.30
CA SER A 147 -0.98 -11.07 -11.35
C SER A 147 -2.37 -10.93 -10.73
N ALA A 148 -3.19 -10.04 -11.27
CA ALA A 148 -4.60 -9.93 -10.94
C ALA A 148 -5.43 -10.76 -11.93
N GLY A 149 -6.36 -11.57 -11.42
CA GLY A 149 -7.15 -12.48 -12.27
C GLY A 149 -6.27 -13.35 -13.17
N MET A 150 -6.55 -13.35 -14.48
CA MET A 150 -5.73 -13.99 -15.52
C MET A 150 -4.96 -12.95 -16.34
N HIS A 151 -3.99 -12.25 -15.73
CA HIS A 151 -3.24 -11.16 -16.37
C HIS A 151 -4.11 -9.94 -16.74
N GLU A 152 -5.14 -9.68 -15.93
CA GLU A 152 -6.04 -8.55 -16.13
C GLU A 152 -5.52 -7.30 -15.44
N ALA A 153 -6.00 -6.13 -15.88
CA ALA A 153 -5.85 -4.92 -15.11
C ALA A 153 -6.63 -5.04 -13.80
N PHE A 154 -6.16 -4.38 -12.73
CA PHE A 154 -6.79 -4.45 -11.42
C PHE A 154 -8.28 -4.06 -11.43
N VAL A 155 -8.68 -3.11 -12.27
CA VAL A 155 -10.08 -2.67 -12.37
C VAL A 155 -10.98 -3.70 -13.06
N ASP A 156 -10.42 -4.50 -13.97
CA ASP A 156 -11.16 -5.48 -14.78
C ASP A 156 -11.22 -6.85 -14.09
N SER A 157 -10.34 -7.08 -13.11
CA SER A 157 -10.33 -8.29 -12.26
C SER A 157 -11.43 -8.29 -11.18
N GLU A 158 -11.54 -9.40 -10.44
CA GLU A 158 -12.39 -9.57 -9.24
C GLU A 158 -11.97 -8.68 -8.03
N CYS A 159 -11.07 -7.72 -8.21
CA CYS A 159 -10.60 -6.84 -7.15
C CYS A 159 -11.64 -5.78 -6.74
N VAL A 160 -12.20 -5.92 -5.54
CA VAL A 160 -13.15 -4.95 -4.97
C VAL A 160 -12.50 -3.74 -4.26
N SER A 161 -11.21 -3.48 -4.47
CA SER A 161 -10.48 -2.29 -3.95
C SER A 161 -10.51 -2.10 -2.42
N CYS A 162 -10.41 -3.18 -1.64
CA CYS A 162 -10.34 -3.11 -0.17
C CYS A 162 -9.02 -2.47 0.36
N GLY A 163 -7.96 -2.48 -0.46
CA GLY A 163 -6.65 -1.92 -0.12
C GLY A 163 -5.79 -2.78 0.83
N ALA A 164 -6.20 -4.02 1.14
CA ALA A 164 -5.43 -4.92 2.01
C ALA A 164 -4.07 -5.28 1.39
N CYS A 165 -4.01 -5.53 0.08
CA CYS A 165 -2.78 -5.79 -0.66
C CYS A 165 -1.83 -4.57 -0.65
N VAL A 166 -2.38 -3.36 -0.82
CA VAL A 166 -1.64 -2.08 -0.75
C VAL A 166 -1.06 -1.87 0.65
N GLN A 167 -1.84 -2.10 1.69
CA GLN A 167 -1.37 -2.03 3.08
C GLN A 167 -0.25 -3.05 3.38
N ALA A 168 -0.32 -4.22 2.77
CA ALA A 168 0.63 -5.30 3.02
C ALA A 168 1.91 -5.19 2.18
N CYS A 169 1.94 -4.39 1.12
CA CYS A 169 3.09 -4.30 0.22
C CYS A 169 4.31 -3.65 0.91
N PRO A 170 5.49 -4.30 0.92
CA PRO A 170 6.67 -3.78 1.61
C PRO A 170 7.57 -2.85 0.76
N THR A 171 7.38 -2.80 -0.56
CA THR A 171 8.33 -2.21 -1.52
C THR A 171 7.76 -1.06 -2.35
N ASP A 172 6.56 -0.56 -2.04
CA ASP A 172 5.83 0.43 -2.85
C ASP A 172 5.39 -0.07 -4.26
N ALA A 173 5.53 -1.38 -4.56
CA ALA A 173 4.98 -1.97 -5.78
C ALA A 173 3.46 -1.79 -5.87
N LEU A 174 2.73 -1.97 -4.76
CA LEU A 174 1.32 -1.57 -4.64
C LEU A 174 1.25 -0.36 -3.72
N ARG A 175 0.79 0.79 -4.25
CA ARG A 175 0.83 2.06 -3.53
C ARG A 175 -0.33 2.97 -3.89
N GLU A 176 -0.81 3.75 -2.93
CA GLU A 176 -1.88 4.73 -3.14
C GLU A 176 -1.42 5.88 -4.05
N LYS A 177 -2.29 6.28 -4.99
CA LYS A 177 -2.05 7.41 -5.88
C LYS A 177 -1.92 8.73 -5.11
N THR A 178 -2.57 8.86 -3.96
CA THR A 178 -2.46 10.05 -3.11
C THR A 178 -1.07 10.19 -2.49
N VAL A 179 -0.43 9.09 -2.10
CA VAL A 179 0.96 9.10 -1.58
C VAL A 179 1.95 9.44 -2.70
N LEU A 180 1.71 8.92 -3.91
CA LEU A 180 2.48 9.28 -5.10
C LEU A 180 2.41 10.79 -5.40
N ALA A 181 1.21 11.37 -5.35
CA ALA A 181 0.98 12.77 -5.71
C ALA A 181 1.41 13.76 -4.63
N LYS A 182 1.21 13.43 -3.34
CA LYS A 182 1.34 14.38 -2.21
C LYS A 182 2.53 14.07 -1.28
N GLY A 183 3.17 12.92 -1.48
CA GLY A 183 4.24 12.41 -0.65
C GLY A 183 3.75 11.67 0.59
N LEU A 184 4.70 11.28 1.45
CA LEU A 184 4.41 10.58 2.70
C LEU A 184 3.75 11.49 3.75
N PRO A 185 2.85 10.96 4.59
CA PRO A 185 2.25 11.69 5.69
C PRO A 185 3.24 11.92 6.85
N GLU A 186 2.94 12.91 7.68
CA GLU A 186 3.82 13.37 8.78
C GLU A 186 3.26 12.99 10.16
N ARG A 187 1.93 13.02 10.30
CA ARG A 187 1.23 12.70 11.55
C ARG A 187 0.02 11.82 11.27
N SER A 188 -0.51 11.17 12.31
CA SER A 188 -1.72 10.37 12.19
C SER A 188 -2.65 10.58 13.38
N THR A 189 -3.95 10.43 13.15
CA THR A 189 -4.98 10.50 14.20
C THR A 189 -5.96 9.34 14.02
N VAL A 190 -6.31 8.67 15.12
CA VAL A 190 -7.29 7.59 15.08
C VAL A 190 -8.69 8.18 14.93
N THR A 191 -9.46 7.65 13.99
CA THR A 191 -10.84 8.01 13.69
C THR A 191 -11.63 6.77 13.28
N THR A 192 -12.91 6.93 13.00
CA THR A 192 -13.82 5.85 12.61
C THR A 192 -14.43 6.10 11.24
N CYS A 193 -14.76 5.01 10.55
CA CYS A 193 -15.49 5.04 9.29
C CYS A 193 -16.89 5.65 9.46
N ALA A 194 -17.26 6.61 8.61
CA ALA A 194 -18.59 7.27 8.63
C ALA A 194 -19.65 6.55 7.76
N TYR A 195 -19.50 5.24 7.55
CA TYR A 195 -20.37 4.48 6.62
C TYR A 195 -21.24 3.41 7.31
N CYS A 196 -20.95 2.13 7.09
CA CYS A 196 -21.88 1.00 7.21
C CYS A 196 -22.25 0.55 8.64
N GLY A 197 -22.02 1.37 9.67
CA GLY A 197 -22.33 1.02 11.06
C GLY A 197 -21.39 0.00 11.72
N VAL A 198 -20.53 -0.69 10.96
CA VAL A 198 -19.49 -1.60 11.51
C VAL A 198 -18.51 -0.85 12.41
N GLY A 199 -18.27 0.44 12.15
CA GLY A 199 -17.38 1.25 12.97
C GLY A 199 -15.90 0.90 12.80
N CYS A 200 -15.47 0.51 11.58
CA CYS A 200 -14.06 0.23 11.30
C CYS A 200 -13.17 1.39 11.76
N SER A 201 -12.19 1.09 12.60
CA SER A 201 -11.23 2.08 13.10
C SER A 201 -10.12 2.29 12.08
N PHE A 202 -9.77 3.55 11.84
CA PHE A 202 -8.73 3.99 10.92
C PHE A 202 -7.75 4.94 11.62
N LYS A 203 -6.52 4.99 11.13
CA LYS A 203 -5.60 6.10 11.28
C LYS A 203 -5.73 6.98 10.04
N ALA A 204 -6.25 8.18 10.20
CA ALA A 204 -6.13 9.21 9.18
C ALA A 204 -4.68 9.72 9.21
N GLU A 205 -3.91 9.43 8.17
CA GLU A 205 -2.54 9.90 8.03
C GLU A 205 -2.55 11.18 7.18
N VAL A 206 -1.98 12.25 7.74
CA VAL A 206 -2.14 13.62 7.22
C VAL A 206 -0.79 14.31 7.08
N LYS A 207 -0.76 15.32 6.22
CA LYS A 207 0.37 16.20 5.97
C LYS A 207 -0.13 17.63 5.95
N GLY A 208 0.37 18.47 6.86
CA GLY A 208 -0.32 19.72 7.20
C GLY A 208 -1.76 19.45 7.64
N ASP A 209 -2.72 20.01 6.92
CA ASP A 209 -4.17 19.85 7.13
C ASP A 209 -4.84 18.90 6.14
N GLU A 210 -4.07 18.31 5.21
CA GLU A 210 -4.59 17.44 4.17
C GLU A 210 -4.49 15.96 4.54
N VAL A 211 -5.58 15.22 4.35
CA VAL A 211 -5.60 13.76 4.49
C VAL A 211 -4.92 13.12 3.29
N ILE A 212 -3.77 12.48 3.53
CA ILE A 212 -3.01 11.77 2.50
C ILE A 212 -3.63 10.39 2.27
N ARG A 213 -3.90 9.65 3.35
CA ARG A 213 -4.55 8.33 3.28
C ARG A 213 -5.21 7.94 4.59
N MET A 214 -6.13 6.99 4.52
CA MET A 214 -6.75 6.36 5.69
C MET A 214 -6.26 4.91 5.81
N MET A 215 -5.52 4.59 6.86
CA MET A 215 -4.97 3.25 7.10
C MET A 215 -5.77 2.54 8.19
N PRO A 216 -6.23 1.29 8.01
CA PRO A 216 -6.90 0.53 9.07
C PRO A 216 -6.09 0.48 10.37
N TYR A 217 -6.76 0.73 11.50
CA TYR A 217 -6.13 0.64 12.81
C TYR A 217 -6.27 -0.76 13.41
N LYS A 218 -5.16 -1.46 13.58
CA LYS A 218 -5.12 -2.86 14.04
C LYS A 218 -5.72 -3.10 15.43
N ALA A 219 -5.70 -2.11 16.31
CA ALA A 219 -6.25 -2.26 17.66
C ALA A 219 -7.77 -2.07 17.73
N GLY A 220 -8.41 -1.66 16.63
CA GLY A 220 -9.87 -1.60 16.53
C GLY A 220 -10.47 -3.00 16.57
N LYS A 221 -11.36 -3.26 17.53
CA LYS A 221 -12.01 -4.58 17.71
C LYS A 221 -13.01 -4.94 16.61
N ALA A 222 -13.47 -3.95 15.84
CA ALA A 222 -14.46 -4.17 14.78
C ALA A 222 -13.83 -4.74 13.49
N ASN A 223 -12.62 -4.31 13.15
CA ASN A 223 -12.04 -4.55 11.83
C ASN A 223 -10.63 -5.17 11.85
N HIS A 224 -9.97 -5.27 13.00
CA HIS A 224 -8.67 -5.94 13.16
C HIS A 224 -7.61 -5.56 12.10
N GLY A 225 -7.62 -4.29 11.63
CA GLY A 225 -6.69 -3.82 10.61
C GLY A 225 -7.09 -4.10 9.16
N HIS A 226 -8.37 -4.37 8.89
CA HIS A 226 -8.97 -4.52 7.56
C HIS A 226 -9.96 -3.40 7.22
N SER A 227 -10.34 -3.26 5.94
CA SER A 227 -11.25 -2.22 5.45
C SER A 227 -11.95 -2.59 4.15
N CYS A 228 -12.93 -1.76 3.75
CA CYS A 228 -13.49 -1.75 2.39
C CYS A 228 -13.11 -0.45 1.66
N VAL A 229 -13.36 -0.42 0.34
CA VAL A 229 -13.09 0.74 -0.53
C VAL A 229 -13.61 2.08 0.01
N LYS A 230 -14.83 2.08 0.60
CA LYS A 230 -15.50 3.30 1.07
C LYS A 230 -14.70 4.02 2.15
N GLY A 231 -14.41 3.32 3.26
CA GLY A 231 -13.63 3.90 4.35
C GLY A 231 -12.15 4.08 4.00
N ARG A 232 -11.62 3.22 3.12
CA ARG A 232 -10.19 3.20 2.79
C ARG A 232 -9.76 4.32 1.85
N PHE A 233 -10.62 4.69 0.90
CA PHE A 233 -10.28 5.59 -0.20
C PHE A 233 -11.31 6.71 -0.45
N ALA A 234 -12.60 6.47 -0.18
CA ALA A 234 -13.67 7.40 -0.53
C ALA A 234 -13.85 8.54 0.50
N TYR A 235 -12.76 9.19 0.94
CA TYR A 235 -12.82 10.37 1.84
C TYR A 235 -12.78 11.71 1.09
N GLY A 236 -12.63 11.68 -0.24
CA GLY A 236 -12.52 12.89 -1.08
C GLY A 236 -13.78 13.76 -1.15
N TYR A 237 -14.94 13.27 -0.68
CA TYR A 237 -16.17 14.07 -0.63
C TYR A 237 -16.03 15.28 0.31
N ALA A 238 -15.17 15.20 1.33
CA ALA A 238 -14.91 16.30 2.25
C ALA A 238 -14.23 17.50 1.57
N THR A 239 -13.55 17.27 0.45
CA THR A 239 -12.83 18.30 -0.33
C THR A 239 -13.44 18.50 -1.73
N HIS A 240 -14.65 17.98 -1.97
CA HIS A 240 -15.30 18.13 -3.27
C HIS A 240 -15.74 19.59 -3.50
N LYS A 241 -15.63 20.08 -4.74
CA LYS A 241 -15.97 21.45 -5.11
C LYS A 241 -17.45 21.80 -4.91
N ASP A 242 -18.34 20.80 -4.96
CA ASP A 242 -19.78 20.97 -4.75
C ASP A 242 -20.17 20.98 -3.27
N ARG A 243 -19.20 20.91 -2.35
CA ARG A 243 -19.47 21.00 -0.90
C ARG A 243 -19.98 22.40 -0.58
N ILE A 244 -21.21 22.49 -0.07
CA ILE A 244 -21.78 23.74 0.43
C ILE A 244 -21.05 24.13 1.74
N LEU A 245 -20.50 25.35 1.77
CA LEU A 245 -19.71 25.85 2.90
C LEU A 245 -20.38 27.02 3.63
N LYS A 246 -21.49 27.53 3.11
CA LYS A 246 -22.20 28.69 3.66
C LYS A 246 -23.69 28.36 3.84
N PRO A 247 -24.34 28.89 4.89
CA PRO A 247 -25.79 28.82 5.04
C PRO A 247 -26.50 29.45 3.83
N MET A 248 -27.65 28.88 3.47
CA MET A 248 -28.50 29.40 2.41
C MET A 248 -29.95 29.35 2.85
N ILE A 249 -30.74 30.35 2.45
CA ILE A 249 -32.18 30.43 2.70
C ILE A 249 -32.96 30.67 1.41
N ARG A 250 -34.24 30.32 1.43
CA ARG A 250 -35.24 30.66 0.41
C ARG A 250 -36.61 30.69 1.07
N GLU A 251 -37.48 31.61 0.68
CA GLU A 251 -38.83 31.73 1.26
C GLU A 251 -39.76 30.61 0.77
N ARG A 252 -39.68 30.28 -0.53
CA ARG A 252 -40.44 29.18 -1.13
C ARG A 252 -39.53 28.20 -1.84
N VAL A 253 -40.00 26.96 -2.00
CA VAL A 253 -39.24 25.91 -2.71
C VAL A 253 -39.06 26.20 -4.20
N SER A 254 -39.90 27.07 -4.77
CA SER A 254 -39.80 27.60 -6.14
C SER A 254 -38.66 28.60 -6.31
N ASP A 255 -38.22 29.21 -5.21
CA ASP A 255 -37.29 30.32 -5.26
C ASP A 255 -35.84 29.80 -5.25
N PRO A 256 -34.92 30.51 -5.91
CA PRO A 256 -33.50 30.15 -5.86
C PRO A 256 -32.95 30.30 -4.45
N TRP A 257 -31.92 29.51 -4.14
CA TRP A 257 -31.17 29.66 -2.89
C TRP A 257 -30.41 30.99 -2.86
N ARG A 258 -30.40 31.64 -1.69
CA ARG A 258 -29.58 32.82 -1.40
C ARG A 258 -28.59 32.51 -0.28
N GLU A 259 -27.29 32.66 -0.55
CA GLU A 259 -26.25 32.58 0.49
C GLU A 259 -26.42 33.71 1.51
N VAL A 260 -26.36 33.37 2.80
CA VAL A 260 -26.54 34.33 3.91
C VAL A 260 -25.56 34.05 5.05
N SER A 261 -25.51 34.97 6.03
CA SER A 261 -24.73 34.77 7.25
C SER A 261 -25.37 33.73 8.17
N TRP A 262 -24.58 33.19 9.12
CA TRP A 262 -25.10 32.30 10.15
C TRP A 262 -26.16 32.96 11.03
N GLU A 263 -25.98 34.23 11.40
CA GLU A 263 -26.93 34.97 12.25
C GLU A 263 -28.30 35.12 11.56
N GLU A 264 -28.29 35.49 10.28
CA GLU A 264 -29.52 35.63 9.49
C GLU A 264 -30.21 34.28 9.29
N ALA A 265 -29.46 33.23 8.91
CA ALA A 265 -30.02 31.89 8.69
C ALA A 265 -30.70 31.33 9.95
N LEU A 266 -30.03 31.44 11.11
CA LEU A 266 -30.55 30.94 12.38
C LEU A 266 -31.75 31.75 12.87
N THR A 267 -31.70 33.08 12.75
CA THR A 267 -32.81 33.96 13.15
C THR A 267 -34.06 33.72 12.29
N HIS A 268 -33.88 33.65 10.96
CA HIS A 268 -34.97 33.33 10.04
C HIS A 268 -35.59 31.96 10.36
N THR A 269 -34.76 30.91 10.50
CA THR A 269 -35.24 29.57 10.86
C THR A 269 -36.03 29.58 12.17
N ALA A 270 -35.53 30.24 13.22
CA ALA A 270 -36.21 30.30 14.52
C ALA A 270 -37.55 31.04 14.46
N ASN A 271 -37.67 32.06 13.61
CA ASN A 271 -38.92 32.81 13.43
C ASN A 271 -39.99 31.98 12.72
N GLU A 272 -39.63 31.12 11.76
CA GLU A 272 -40.58 30.22 11.08
C GLU A 272 -41.06 29.05 11.95
N PHE A 273 -40.30 28.66 12.97
CA PHE A 273 -40.69 27.62 13.94
C PHE A 273 -41.60 28.12 15.07
N ARG A 274 -41.66 29.44 15.32
CA ARG A 274 -42.43 30.06 16.40
C ARG A 274 -43.84 30.41 15.96
#